data_AF-A0A5C7RAN1-F1
#
_entry.id   AF-A0A5C7RAN1-F1
#
_cell.length_a   1.000
_cell.length_b   1.000
_cell.length_c   1.000
_cell.angle_alpha   90.00
_cell.angle_beta   90.00
_cell.angle_gamma   90.00
#
_symmetry.space_group_name_H-M   'P 1'
#
loop_
_entity.id
_entity.type
_entity.pdbx_description
1 polymer ?
#
loop_
_entity_poly.entity_id
_entity_poly.type
_entity_poly.pdbx_seq_one_letter_code
_entity_poly.pdbx_strand_id
1 'polypeptide(L)'
;MQITEIQQRLSFLVEAERLKDVLRTAHTRTGKQESTAEHTWRLCLFILCFADQLPDLNLLKVLKMAVLHDLGEAIHGDVPAIDQQGVNKLAQERTDLLTLMQALPVEVQAEFLSLWDEYNQAQTPEAQAVKAFDKLETILQHNQGANPPEFDYAFNLAYGQRYTQTNPLFAAIRALLDAKTRQLALQQVPTMNIEPLNADLELEGLLDLCQLPSDDLYAPHLEFFGIHRANRLVAVIGLEPYDSVALLRSLAVLPDYRSLGLARKLVSFMETHAAQQGVEDLYLLTTTASNFFRSLDYQLTDRGLAPVAIQHTAQFSGLCPSSASFLAKKLPFMQA
;
A
#
# COMPACT_ATOMS: atom_id res chain seq x y z
N MET A 1 35.41 -34.68 -8.62
CA MET A 1 35.36 -33.55 -7.67
C MET A 1 36.38 -33.82 -6.58
N GLN A 2 37.32 -32.91 -6.37
CA GLN A 2 38.37 -33.04 -5.36
C GLN A 2 37.82 -32.74 -3.97
N ILE A 3 38.46 -33.24 -2.90
CA ILE A 3 38.05 -32.97 -1.50
C ILE A 3 37.99 -31.45 -1.23
N THR A 4 38.94 -30.68 -1.77
CA THR A 4 38.99 -29.22 -1.63
C THR A 4 37.76 -28.54 -2.25
N GLU A 5 37.28 -29.01 -3.40
CA GLU A 5 36.08 -28.48 -4.05
C GLU A 5 34.81 -28.79 -3.24
N ILE A 6 34.78 -29.95 -2.58
CA ILE A 6 33.69 -30.31 -1.66
C ILE A 6 33.70 -29.36 -0.45
N GLN A 7 34.87 -29.16 0.17
CA GLN A 7 35.02 -28.27 1.32
C GLN A 7 34.59 -26.84 0.98
N GLN A 8 35.00 -26.32 -0.17
CA GLN A 8 34.57 -25.02 -0.70
C GLN A 8 33.05 -24.87 -0.78
N ARG A 9 32.37 -25.87 -1.36
CA ARG A 9 30.90 -25.88 -1.48
C ARG A 9 30.22 -25.99 -0.12
N LEU A 10 30.75 -26.80 0.80
CA LEU A 10 30.22 -26.91 2.15
C LEU A 10 30.41 -25.63 2.96
N SER A 11 31.56 -24.96 2.84
CA SER A 11 31.80 -23.66 3.48
C SER A 11 30.79 -22.60 3.03
N PHE A 12 30.50 -22.54 1.72
CA PHE A 12 29.43 -21.69 1.21
C PHE A 12 28.07 -22.01 1.85
N LEU A 13 27.71 -23.29 1.95
CA LEU A 13 26.42 -23.71 2.54
C LEU A 13 26.33 -23.40 4.04
N VAL A 14 27.45 -23.45 4.76
CA VAL A 14 27.52 -23.03 6.18
C VAL A 14 27.22 -21.53 6.30
N GLU A 15 27.73 -20.70 5.39
CA GLU A 15 27.46 -19.26 5.42
C GLU A 15 26.06 -18.89 4.92
N ALA A 16 25.56 -19.56 3.88
CA ALA A 16 24.23 -19.34 3.32
C ALA A 16 23.10 -19.68 4.31
N GLU A 17 23.40 -20.49 5.32
CA GLU A 17 22.47 -20.89 6.38
C GLU A 17 21.88 -19.69 7.15
N ARG A 18 22.64 -18.60 7.27
CA ARG A 18 22.22 -17.34 7.91
C ARG A 18 20.90 -16.79 7.37
N LEU A 19 20.54 -17.09 6.11
CA LEU A 19 19.28 -16.68 5.50
C LEU A 19 18.04 -17.20 6.26
N LYS A 20 18.18 -18.26 7.07
CA LYS A 20 17.10 -18.78 7.92
C LYS A 20 16.76 -17.87 9.10
N ASP A 21 17.69 -17.02 9.51
CA ASP A 21 17.52 -16.07 10.61
C ASP A 21 17.24 -14.64 10.12
N VAL A 22 17.30 -14.40 8.80
CA VAL A 22 16.88 -13.14 8.19
C VAL A 22 15.35 -13.10 8.17
N LEU A 23 14.76 -12.23 8.99
CA LEU A 23 13.31 -12.09 9.12
C LEU A 23 12.74 -11.08 8.15
N ARG A 24 11.57 -11.41 7.60
CA ARG A 24 10.74 -10.57 6.74
C ARG A 24 9.63 -9.92 7.58
N THR A 25 8.98 -8.91 7.00
CA THR A 25 7.79 -8.27 7.59
C THR A 25 6.55 -9.17 7.58
N ALA A 26 6.55 -10.21 6.76
CA ALA A 26 5.44 -11.13 6.64
C ALA A 26 5.35 -12.07 7.86
N HIS A 27 4.13 -12.43 8.25
CA HIS A 27 3.88 -13.30 9.39
C HIS A 27 3.14 -14.57 8.95
N THR A 28 3.49 -15.70 9.55
CA THR A 28 2.77 -16.96 9.40
C THR A 28 1.37 -16.90 10.02
N ARG A 29 0.54 -17.92 9.77
CA ARG A 29 -0.82 -18.03 10.35
C ARG A 29 -0.83 -18.03 11.89
N THR A 30 0.25 -18.45 12.53
CA THR A 30 0.38 -18.47 13.99
C THR A 30 1.07 -17.21 14.55
N GLY A 31 1.39 -16.24 13.70
CA GLY A 31 2.03 -14.97 14.11
C GLY A 31 3.55 -15.04 14.25
N LYS A 32 4.21 -16.16 13.92
CA LYS A 32 5.67 -16.20 13.78
C LYS A 32 6.06 -15.35 12.56
N GLN A 33 7.03 -14.45 12.69
CA GLN A 33 7.64 -13.78 11.55
C GLN A 33 8.29 -14.79 10.60
N GLU A 34 8.05 -14.61 9.31
CA GLU A 34 8.62 -15.44 8.24
C GLU A 34 10.09 -15.09 8.05
N SER A 35 10.93 -16.09 7.79
CA SER A 35 12.32 -15.87 7.34
C SER A 35 12.45 -15.81 5.81
N THR A 36 13.49 -15.17 5.28
CA THR A 36 13.78 -15.15 3.84
C THR A 36 13.99 -16.56 3.27
N ALA A 37 14.53 -17.50 4.06
CA ALA A 37 14.62 -18.90 3.65
C ALA A 37 13.23 -19.58 3.54
N GLU A 38 12.31 -19.30 4.46
CA GLU A 38 10.93 -19.83 4.42
C GLU A 38 10.14 -19.28 3.22
N HIS A 39 10.25 -17.98 2.96
CA HIS A 39 9.74 -17.32 1.75
C HIS A 39 10.27 -18.02 0.48
N THR A 40 11.59 -18.14 0.37
CA THR A 40 12.25 -18.76 -0.79
C THR A 40 11.79 -20.20 -1.02
N TRP A 41 11.63 -20.98 0.06
CA TRP A 41 11.11 -22.34 -0.03
C TRP A 41 9.68 -22.36 -0.58
N ARG A 42 8.78 -21.52 -0.03
CA ARG A 42 7.37 -21.54 -0.46
C ARG A 42 7.19 -20.93 -1.85
N LEU A 43 8.02 -19.96 -2.24
CA LEU A 43 8.10 -19.44 -3.61
C LEU A 43 8.41 -20.56 -4.61
N CYS A 44 9.42 -21.39 -4.34
CA CYS A 44 9.75 -22.53 -5.19
C CYS A 44 8.60 -23.54 -5.26
N LEU A 45 7.95 -23.83 -4.14
CA LEU A 45 6.77 -24.70 -4.10
C LEU A 45 5.61 -24.12 -4.92
N PHE A 46 5.38 -22.81 -4.82
CA PHE A 46 4.34 -22.11 -5.59
C PHE A 46 4.61 -22.24 -7.10
N ILE A 47 5.83 -21.98 -7.54
CA ILE A 47 6.23 -22.15 -8.95
C ILE A 47 5.98 -23.59 -9.41
N LEU A 48 6.39 -24.59 -8.63
CA LEU A 48 6.20 -26.01 -8.96
C LEU A 48 4.71 -26.39 -9.09
N CYS A 49 3.83 -25.83 -8.27
CA CYS A 49 2.38 -26.07 -8.35
C CYS A 49 1.73 -25.56 -9.64
N PHE A 50 2.38 -24.67 -10.39
CA PHE A 50 1.89 -24.10 -11.64
C PHE A 50 2.82 -24.41 -12.83
N ALA A 51 3.77 -25.33 -12.67
CA ALA A 51 4.77 -25.65 -13.70
C ALA A 51 4.15 -26.14 -15.02
N ASP A 52 3.03 -26.86 -14.95
CA ASP A 52 2.26 -27.33 -16.12
C ASP A 52 1.62 -26.18 -16.90
N GLN A 53 1.44 -25.02 -16.28
CA GLN A 53 0.91 -23.80 -16.89
C GLN A 53 2.01 -22.87 -17.43
N LEU A 54 3.29 -23.28 -17.37
CA LEU A 54 4.46 -22.52 -17.81
C LEU A 54 5.30 -23.28 -18.86
N PRO A 55 4.70 -23.87 -19.91
CA PRO A 55 5.38 -24.80 -20.82
C PRO A 55 6.54 -24.16 -21.61
N ASP A 56 6.50 -22.84 -21.81
CA ASP A 56 7.51 -22.11 -22.58
C ASP A 56 8.70 -21.63 -21.73
N LEU A 57 8.68 -21.86 -20.42
CA LEU A 57 9.74 -21.43 -19.50
C LEU A 57 10.72 -22.56 -19.19
N ASN A 58 12.01 -22.23 -19.10
CA ASN A 58 12.98 -23.16 -18.54
C ASN A 58 12.80 -23.26 -17.01
N LEU A 59 12.04 -24.27 -16.57
CA LEU A 59 11.71 -24.46 -15.15
C LEU A 59 12.96 -24.62 -14.26
N LEU A 60 14.01 -25.28 -14.74
CA LEU A 60 15.25 -25.41 -13.96
C LEU A 60 15.89 -24.03 -13.73
N LYS A 61 15.92 -23.18 -14.75
CA LYS A 61 16.43 -21.81 -14.65
C LYS A 61 15.57 -20.97 -13.69
N VAL A 62 14.24 -21.05 -13.81
CA VAL A 62 13.28 -20.37 -12.93
C VAL A 62 13.53 -20.76 -11.46
N LEU A 63 13.64 -22.05 -11.16
CA LEU A 63 13.87 -22.52 -9.78
C LEU A 63 15.25 -22.13 -9.25
N LYS A 64 16.31 -22.22 -10.07
CA LYS A 64 17.64 -21.73 -9.67
C LYS A 64 17.60 -20.25 -9.33
N MET A 65 16.94 -19.44 -10.16
CA MET A 65 16.78 -18.01 -9.92
C MET A 65 15.98 -17.73 -8.64
N ALA A 66 14.85 -18.42 -8.44
CA ALA A 66 14.04 -18.28 -7.23
C ALA A 66 14.81 -18.65 -5.95
N VAL A 67 15.67 -19.67 -5.98
CA VAL A 67 16.51 -20.03 -4.81
C VAL A 67 17.57 -18.97 -4.51
N LEU A 68 18.07 -18.26 -5.52
CA LEU A 68 19.22 -17.35 -5.39
C LEU A 68 18.84 -15.87 -5.20
N HIS A 69 17.60 -15.49 -5.50
CA HIS A 69 17.24 -14.08 -5.69
C HIS A 69 17.49 -13.18 -4.47
N ASP A 70 17.18 -13.66 -3.27
CA ASP A 70 17.38 -12.93 -2.00
C ASP A 70 18.59 -13.45 -1.21
N LEU A 71 19.45 -14.27 -1.81
CA LEU A 71 20.54 -14.93 -1.09
C LEU A 71 21.57 -13.92 -0.52
N GLY A 72 21.71 -12.74 -1.14
CA GLY A 72 22.55 -11.65 -0.63
C GLY A 72 22.08 -11.08 0.71
N GLU A 73 20.79 -11.21 1.06
CA GLU A 73 20.23 -10.71 2.32
C GLU A 73 20.81 -11.43 3.55
N ALA A 74 21.48 -12.58 3.37
CA ALA A 74 22.14 -13.33 4.45
C ALA A 74 23.23 -12.52 5.21
N ILE A 75 23.74 -11.43 4.63
CA ILE A 75 24.79 -10.60 5.24
C ILE A 75 24.23 -9.34 5.92
N HIS A 76 23.42 -8.54 5.21
CA HIS A 76 22.89 -7.26 5.70
C HIS A 76 21.37 -7.23 5.95
N GLY A 77 20.66 -8.35 5.80
CA GLY A 77 19.25 -8.52 6.11
C GLY A 77 18.28 -8.12 4.99
N ASP A 78 16.99 -8.44 5.20
CA ASP A 78 15.88 -8.01 4.35
C ASP A 78 15.53 -6.54 4.64
N VAL A 79 15.22 -5.80 3.58
CA VAL A 79 14.74 -4.42 3.66
C VAL A 79 13.36 -4.36 3.01
N PRO A 80 12.28 -4.07 3.77
CA PRO A 80 10.91 -4.09 3.26
C PRO A 80 10.69 -3.15 2.09
N ALA A 81 9.78 -3.50 1.17
CA ALA A 81 9.49 -2.69 -0.02
C ALA A 81 9.08 -1.23 0.28
N ILE A 82 8.49 -0.99 1.45
CA ILE A 82 8.09 0.35 1.92
C ILE A 82 9.30 1.24 2.29
N ASP A 83 10.44 0.64 2.66
CA ASP A 83 11.61 1.34 3.23
C ASP A 83 12.77 1.50 2.20
N GLN A 84 12.56 1.09 0.95
CA GLN A 84 13.63 1.04 -0.07
C GLN A 84 13.98 2.39 -0.73
N GLN A 85 13.39 3.52 -0.29
CA GLN A 85 13.65 4.82 -0.92
C GLN A 85 15.04 5.39 -0.54
N GLY A 86 15.89 5.65 -1.54
CA GLY A 86 17.16 6.39 -1.37
C GLY A 86 18.40 5.56 -1.01
N VAL A 87 18.26 4.25 -0.79
CA VAL A 87 19.39 3.33 -0.52
C VAL A 87 19.82 2.66 -1.82
N ASN A 88 21.13 2.56 -2.08
CA ASN A 88 21.66 1.73 -3.17
C ASN A 88 21.61 0.24 -2.81
N LYS A 89 20.43 -0.25 -2.43
CA LYS A 89 20.15 -1.61 -1.93
C LYS A 89 20.69 -2.65 -2.90
N LEU A 90 20.41 -2.48 -4.18
CA LEU A 90 20.83 -3.43 -5.22
C LEU A 90 22.35 -3.59 -5.30
N ALA A 91 23.13 -2.50 -5.21
CA ALA A 91 24.59 -2.61 -5.22
C ALA A 91 25.15 -3.26 -3.95
N GLN A 92 24.50 -3.02 -2.81
CA GLN A 92 24.85 -3.67 -1.54
C GLN A 92 24.58 -5.17 -1.61
N GLU A 93 23.37 -5.58 -1.99
CA GLU A 93 23.00 -7.00 -2.11
C GLU A 93 23.88 -7.75 -3.10
N ARG A 94 24.26 -7.10 -4.20
CA ARG A 94 25.19 -7.67 -5.17
C ARG A 94 26.58 -7.91 -4.56
N THR A 95 27.07 -6.96 -3.76
CA THR A 95 28.34 -7.09 -3.02
C THR A 95 28.26 -8.20 -1.97
N ASP A 96 27.11 -8.31 -1.31
CA ASP A 96 26.87 -9.32 -0.29
C ASP A 96 26.82 -10.72 -0.88
N LEU A 97 26.13 -10.88 -2.00
CA LEU A 97 26.08 -12.15 -2.73
C LEU A 97 27.48 -12.60 -3.16
N LEU A 98 28.30 -11.68 -3.70
CA LEU A 98 29.70 -11.97 -4.05
C LEU A 98 30.52 -12.43 -2.83
N THR A 99 30.35 -11.74 -1.70
CA THR A 99 31.03 -12.08 -0.44
C THR A 99 30.61 -13.46 0.05
N LEU A 100 29.31 -13.76 0.03
CA LEU A 100 28.77 -15.04 0.46
C LEU A 100 29.29 -16.21 -0.40
N MET A 101 29.37 -15.99 -1.72
CA MET A 101 29.80 -17.02 -2.68
C MET A 101 31.31 -17.19 -2.82
N GLN A 102 32.14 -16.40 -2.10
CA GLN A 102 33.60 -16.36 -2.29
C GLN A 102 34.29 -17.73 -2.24
N ALA A 103 33.73 -18.67 -1.47
CA ALA A 103 34.28 -20.01 -1.31
C ALA A 103 34.00 -20.92 -2.51
N LEU A 104 33.01 -20.63 -3.35
CA LEU A 104 32.61 -21.46 -4.49
C LEU A 104 33.65 -21.40 -5.64
N PRO A 105 33.71 -22.42 -6.50
CA PRO A 105 34.44 -22.31 -7.77
C PRO A 105 33.95 -21.14 -8.63
N VAL A 106 34.87 -20.50 -9.35
CA VAL A 106 34.61 -19.26 -10.12
C VAL A 106 33.48 -19.43 -11.13
N GLU A 107 33.36 -20.60 -11.76
CA GLU A 107 32.31 -20.91 -12.73
C GLU A 107 30.92 -20.94 -12.08
N VAL A 108 30.83 -21.45 -10.85
CA VAL A 108 29.57 -21.50 -10.08
C VAL A 108 29.20 -20.09 -9.61
N GLN A 109 30.18 -19.31 -9.15
CA GLN A 109 29.96 -17.90 -8.79
C GLN A 109 29.41 -17.11 -9.98
N ALA A 110 29.99 -17.30 -11.17
CA ALA A 110 29.57 -16.62 -12.39
C ALA A 110 28.14 -17.00 -12.80
N GLU A 111 27.77 -18.29 -12.72
CA GLU A 111 26.40 -18.73 -12.99
C GLU A 111 25.39 -18.10 -12.02
N PHE A 112 25.67 -18.14 -10.71
CA PHE A 112 24.75 -17.63 -9.69
C PHE A 112 24.58 -16.11 -9.79
N LEU A 113 25.68 -15.39 -9.98
CA LEU A 113 25.66 -13.95 -10.17
C LEU A 113 24.90 -13.56 -11.44
N SER A 114 25.06 -14.30 -12.54
CA SER A 114 24.31 -14.07 -13.77
C SER A 114 22.80 -14.25 -13.58
N LEU A 115 22.37 -15.27 -12.83
CA LEU A 115 20.95 -15.49 -12.53
C LEU A 115 20.39 -14.38 -11.64
N TRP A 116 21.15 -13.94 -10.65
CA TRP A 116 20.77 -12.84 -9.77
C TRP A 116 20.69 -11.50 -10.51
N ASP A 117 21.67 -11.19 -11.38
CA ASP A 117 21.65 -10.00 -12.22
C ASP A 117 20.44 -10.04 -13.18
N GLU A 118 20.14 -11.19 -13.78
CA GLU A 118 18.99 -11.39 -14.66
C GLU A 118 17.64 -11.19 -13.94
N TYR A 119 17.48 -11.74 -12.73
CA TYR A 119 16.30 -11.52 -11.87
C TYR A 119 16.05 -10.03 -11.63
N ASN A 120 17.10 -9.29 -11.28
CA ASN A 120 16.99 -7.88 -10.93
C ASN A 120 16.72 -6.98 -12.12
N GLN A 121 17.24 -7.34 -13.31
CA GLN A 121 16.93 -6.64 -14.55
C GLN A 121 15.49 -6.93 -15.03
N ALA A 122 14.97 -8.12 -14.76
CA ALA A 122 13.60 -8.54 -15.11
C ALA A 122 13.25 -8.40 -16.61
N GLN A 123 14.22 -8.70 -17.48
CA GLN A 123 14.07 -8.55 -18.95
C GLN A 123 13.74 -9.86 -19.67
N THR A 124 13.99 -11.01 -19.06
CA THR A 124 13.72 -12.33 -19.64
C THR A 124 12.38 -12.88 -19.17
N PRO A 125 11.74 -13.79 -19.93
CA PRO A 125 10.50 -14.44 -19.51
C PRO A 125 10.63 -15.16 -18.15
N GLU A 126 11.74 -15.87 -17.92
CA GLU A 126 11.99 -16.53 -16.64
C GLU A 126 12.13 -15.54 -15.48
N ALA A 127 12.89 -14.46 -15.64
CA ALA A 127 13.05 -13.45 -14.60
C ALA A 127 11.74 -12.72 -14.30
N GLN A 128 10.94 -12.42 -15.31
CA GLN A 128 9.62 -11.82 -15.14
C GLN A 128 8.66 -12.77 -14.41
N ALA A 129 8.72 -14.08 -14.71
CA ALA A 129 7.95 -15.09 -13.98
C ALA A 129 8.36 -15.15 -12.51
N VAL A 130 9.66 -15.23 -12.20
CA VAL A 130 10.16 -15.25 -10.81
C VAL A 130 9.76 -13.97 -10.07
N LYS A 131 9.90 -12.79 -10.68
CA LYS A 131 9.41 -11.53 -10.10
C LYS A 131 7.90 -11.56 -9.86
N ALA A 132 7.10 -12.08 -10.79
CA ALA A 132 5.65 -12.16 -10.59
C ALA A 132 5.31 -13.09 -9.43
N PHE A 133 5.86 -14.31 -9.39
CA PHE A 133 5.63 -15.26 -8.30
C PHE A 133 6.12 -14.74 -6.96
N ASP A 134 7.27 -14.07 -6.88
CA ASP A 134 7.76 -13.44 -5.64
C ASP A 134 6.74 -12.45 -5.04
N LYS A 135 6.14 -11.60 -5.89
CA LYS A 135 5.10 -10.66 -5.44
C LYS A 135 3.80 -11.37 -5.07
N LEU A 136 3.40 -12.38 -5.82
CA LEU A 136 2.19 -13.16 -5.53
C LEU A 136 2.32 -13.96 -4.23
N GLU A 137 3.49 -14.56 -4.00
CA GLU A 137 3.84 -15.28 -2.78
C GLU A 137 3.72 -14.35 -1.58
N THR A 138 4.34 -13.16 -1.65
CA THR A 138 4.31 -12.16 -0.57
C THR A 138 2.86 -11.78 -0.22
N ILE A 139 2.03 -11.51 -1.25
CA ILE A 139 0.61 -11.16 -1.05
C ILE A 139 -0.16 -12.35 -0.45
N LEU A 140 0.14 -13.57 -0.89
CA LEU A 140 -0.47 -14.78 -0.34
C LEU A 140 -0.11 -14.96 1.14
N GLN A 141 1.15 -14.74 1.54
CA GLN A 141 1.57 -14.77 2.94
C GLN A 141 0.82 -13.72 3.75
N HIS A 142 0.77 -12.48 3.28
CA HIS A 142 0.07 -11.40 3.96
C HIS A 142 -1.41 -11.73 4.17
N ASN A 143 -2.08 -12.32 3.17
CA ASN A 143 -3.49 -12.71 3.28
C ASN A 143 -3.74 -13.89 4.23
N GLN A 144 -2.73 -14.72 4.49
CA GLN A 144 -2.82 -15.88 5.38
C GLN A 144 -2.32 -15.59 6.80
N GLY A 145 -1.43 -14.60 6.95
CA GLY A 145 -0.72 -14.29 8.16
C GLY A 145 -1.58 -13.70 9.27
N ALA A 146 -1.21 -13.99 10.51
CA ALA A 146 -1.68 -13.23 11.67
C ALA A 146 -0.84 -11.94 11.77
N ASN A 147 -1.13 -10.97 10.91
CA ASN A 147 -0.37 -9.74 10.84
C ASN A 147 -0.70 -8.81 12.01
N PRO A 148 0.24 -7.92 12.39
CA PRO A 148 0.00 -6.89 13.39
C PRO A 148 -1.20 -5.95 13.05
N PRO A 149 -1.85 -5.31 14.03
CA PRO A 149 -3.01 -4.43 13.82
C PRO A 149 -2.75 -3.25 12.86
N GLU A 150 -1.52 -2.76 12.81
CA GLU A 150 -1.05 -1.66 11.97
C GLU A 150 -0.75 -2.07 10.52
N PHE A 151 -0.73 -3.37 10.23
CA PHE A 151 -0.41 -3.89 8.90
C PHE A 151 -1.35 -3.32 7.83
N ASP A 152 -0.79 -2.86 6.72
CA ASP A 152 -1.54 -2.24 5.64
C ASP A 152 -1.81 -3.22 4.49
N TYR A 153 -3.00 -3.81 4.48
CA TYR A 153 -3.42 -4.66 3.35
C TYR A 153 -3.62 -3.88 2.05
N ALA A 154 -3.96 -2.59 2.10
CA ALA A 154 -4.23 -1.82 0.88
C ALA A 154 -2.96 -1.61 0.05
N PHE A 155 -1.79 -1.49 0.70
CA PHE A 155 -0.49 -1.46 0.03
C PHE A 155 -0.32 -2.62 -0.97
N ASN A 156 -0.74 -3.83 -0.58
CA ASN A 156 -0.63 -5.01 -1.43
C ASN A 156 -1.44 -4.91 -2.73
N LEU A 157 -2.46 -4.05 -2.80
CA LEU A 157 -3.29 -3.91 -4.00
C LEU A 157 -2.53 -3.25 -5.16
N ALA A 158 -1.57 -2.36 -4.88
CA ALA A 158 -0.71 -1.74 -5.89
C ALA A 158 0.65 -2.44 -6.03
N TYR A 159 1.15 -3.05 -4.95
CA TYR A 159 2.44 -3.71 -4.92
C TYR A 159 2.60 -4.77 -6.02
N GLY A 160 3.70 -4.71 -6.77
CA GLY A 160 4.06 -5.73 -7.76
C GLY A 160 3.19 -5.80 -9.03
N GLN A 161 2.20 -4.91 -9.21
CA GLN A 161 1.26 -4.96 -10.35
C GLN A 161 1.96 -5.03 -11.71
N ARG A 162 3.03 -4.25 -11.90
CA ARG A 162 3.81 -4.21 -13.15
C ARG A 162 4.36 -5.59 -13.59
N TYR A 163 4.55 -6.52 -12.65
CA TYR A 163 5.04 -7.86 -12.92
C TYR A 163 3.91 -8.88 -13.02
N THR A 164 2.83 -8.70 -12.26
CA THR A 164 1.74 -9.68 -12.21
C THR A 164 0.70 -9.50 -13.32
N GLN A 165 0.72 -8.37 -14.05
CA GLN A 165 -0.23 -8.09 -15.13
C GLN A 165 0.27 -8.51 -16.52
N THR A 166 1.53 -8.94 -16.65
CA THR A 166 2.17 -9.22 -17.95
C THR A 166 1.78 -10.58 -18.56
N ASN A 167 1.24 -11.49 -17.75
CA ASN A 167 0.83 -12.82 -18.18
C ASN A 167 -0.59 -13.13 -17.65
N PRO A 168 -1.49 -13.72 -18.46
CA PRO A 168 -2.85 -14.06 -18.05
C PRO A 168 -2.95 -14.93 -16.79
N LEU A 169 -2.04 -15.89 -16.61
CA LEU A 169 -2.00 -16.74 -15.42
C LEU A 169 -1.71 -15.92 -14.17
N PHE A 170 -0.66 -15.09 -14.21
CA PHE A 170 -0.28 -14.25 -13.06
C PHE A 170 -1.37 -13.24 -12.72
N ALA A 171 -2.03 -12.68 -13.75
CA ALA A 171 -3.15 -11.77 -13.57
C ALA A 171 -4.36 -12.47 -12.92
N ALA A 172 -4.65 -13.72 -13.30
CA ALA A 172 -5.73 -14.51 -12.70
C ALA A 172 -5.44 -14.85 -11.24
N ILE A 173 -4.23 -15.31 -10.92
CA ILE A 173 -3.81 -15.56 -9.52
C ILE A 173 -3.91 -14.26 -8.72
N ARG A 174 -3.37 -13.15 -9.25
CA ARG A 174 -3.42 -11.83 -8.62
C ARG A 174 -4.84 -11.40 -8.31
N ALA A 175 -5.78 -11.58 -9.24
CA ALA A 175 -7.18 -11.19 -9.03
C ALA A 175 -7.81 -11.92 -7.83
N LEU A 176 -7.51 -13.21 -7.65
CA LEU A 176 -7.97 -14.00 -6.50
C LEU A 176 -7.35 -13.50 -5.19
N LEU A 177 -6.05 -13.23 -5.20
CA LEU A 177 -5.36 -12.68 -4.03
C LEU A 177 -5.90 -11.30 -3.68
N ASP A 178 -6.07 -10.40 -4.65
CA ASP A 178 -6.61 -9.06 -4.45
C ASP A 178 -8.04 -9.07 -3.89
N ALA A 179 -8.88 -10.03 -4.30
CA ALA A 179 -10.22 -10.18 -3.73
C ALA A 179 -10.15 -10.45 -2.22
N LYS A 180 -9.22 -11.33 -1.79
CA LYS A 180 -8.99 -11.61 -0.38
C LYS A 180 -8.36 -10.42 0.35
N THR A 181 -7.37 -9.77 -0.27
CA THR A 181 -6.72 -8.56 0.26
C THR A 181 -7.74 -7.45 0.52
N ARG A 182 -8.66 -7.19 -0.41
CA ARG A 182 -9.74 -6.19 -0.25
C ARG A 182 -10.66 -6.54 0.92
N GLN A 183 -11.02 -7.82 1.07
CA GLN A 183 -11.84 -8.26 2.20
C GLN A 183 -11.15 -7.97 3.54
N LEU A 184 -9.86 -8.27 3.66
CA LEU A 184 -9.09 -8.03 4.88
C LEU A 184 -8.91 -6.53 5.16
N ALA A 185 -8.61 -5.74 4.13
CA ALA A 185 -8.51 -4.28 4.24
C ALA A 185 -9.84 -3.65 4.72
N LEU A 186 -10.97 -4.10 4.17
CA LEU A 186 -12.31 -3.66 4.61
C LEU A 186 -12.58 -4.00 6.08
N GLN A 187 -12.10 -5.14 6.57
CA GLN A 187 -12.27 -5.57 7.97
C GLN A 187 -11.45 -4.71 8.96
N GLN A 188 -10.36 -4.08 8.51
CA GLN A 188 -9.56 -3.18 9.35
C GLN A 188 -10.15 -1.77 9.48
N VAL A 189 -10.95 -1.31 8.51
CA VAL A 189 -11.45 0.07 8.46
C VAL A 189 -12.16 0.50 9.75
N PRO A 190 -13.04 -0.31 10.38
CA PRO A 190 -13.69 0.06 11.64
C PRO A 190 -12.70 0.38 12.77
N THR A 191 -11.59 -0.35 12.86
CA THR A 191 -10.58 -0.20 13.93
C THR A 191 -9.54 0.88 13.64
N MET A 192 -9.62 1.55 12.49
CA MET A 192 -8.72 2.65 12.16
C MET A 192 -9.07 3.90 12.99
N ASN A 193 -8.06 4.50 13.59
CA ASN A 193 -8.20 5.75 14.32
C ASN A 193 -8.36 6.92 13.34
N ILE A 194 -9.21 7.87 13.73
CA ILE A 194 -9.30 9.18 13.11
C ILE A 194 -8.67 10.16 14.08
N GLU A 195 -7.70 10.94 13.59
CA GLU A 195 -6.87 11.82 14.39
C GLU A 195 -6.95 13.26 13.86
N PRO A 196 -6.88 14.28 14.74
CA PRO A 196 -6.76 15.66 14.30
C PRO A 196 -5.45 15.86 13.55
N LEU A 197 -5.47 16.69 12.50
CA LEU A 197 -4.31 17.02 11.68
C LEU A 197 -4.01 18.52 11.76
N ASN A 198 -2.74 18.86 11.58
CA ASN A 198 -2.32 20.22 11.30
C ASN A 198 -2.29 20.45 9.79
N ALA A 199 -2.47 21.71 9.36
CA ALA A 199 -2.13 22.10 8.00
C ALA A 199 -0.60 22.07 7.85
N ASP A 200 -0.11 21.12 7.08
CA ASP A 200 1.31 20.91 6.81
C ASP A 200 1.54 20.30 5.41
N LEU A 201 2.81 20.04 5.10
CA LEU A 201 3.24 19.47 3.82
C LEU A 201 2.71 18.05 3.57
N GLU A 202 2.41 17.26 4.61
CA GLU A 202 1.86 15.92 4.43
C GLU A 202 0.40 16.00 3.97
N LEU A 203 -0.39 16.89 4.59
CA LEU A 203 -1.75 17.18 4.16
C LEU A 203 -1.80 17.73 2.73
N GLU A 204 -0.97 18.73 2.42
CA GLU A 204 -0.84 19.29 1.07
C GLU A 204 -0.52 18.19 0.05
N GLY A 205 0.48 17.36 0.33
CA GLY A 205 0.88 16.27 -0.55
C GLY A 205 -0.24 15.26 -0.82
N LEU A 206 -1.08 14.93 0.18
CA LEU A 206 -2.23 14.06 -0.05
C LEU A 206 -3.28 14.71 -0.94
N LEU A 207 -3.62 15.98 -0.69
CA LEU A 207 -4.61 16.71 -1.48
C LEU A 207 -4.16 16.89 -2.93
N ASP A 208 -2.88 17.17 -3.16
CA ASP A 208 -2.27 17.26 -4.48
C ASP A 208 -2.36 15.93 -5.23
N LEU A 209 -2.02 14.80 -4.57
CA LEU A 209 -2.18 13.46 -5.13
C LEU A 209 -3.65 13.13 -5.46
N CYS A 210 -4.60 13.76 -4.75
CA CYS A 210 -6.02 13.65 -5.01
C CYS A 210 -6.57 14.72 -5.96
N GLN A 211 -5.71 15.63 -6.44
CA GLN A 211 -6.06 16.75 -7.33
C GLN A 211 -7.12 17.68 -6.71
N LEU A 212 -7.01 17.96 -5.41
CA LEU A 212 -7.85 18.91 -4.70
C LEU A 212 -7.07 20.20 -4.38
N PRO A 213 -7.73 21.37 -4.35
CA PRO A 213 -7.09 22.63 -3.97
C PRO A 213 -6.55 22.61 -2.53
N SER A 214 -5.37 23.21 -2.33
CA SER A 214 -4.64 23.33 -1.05
C SER A 214 -4.27 24.78 -0.69
N ASP A 215 -4.71 25.76 -1.48
CA ASP A 215 -4.28 27.17 -1.33
C ASP A 215 -4.74 27.84 -0.01
N ASP A 216 -5.80 27.36 0.60
CA ASP A 216 -6.45 27.96 1.77
C ASP A 216 -6.46 27.06 3.01
N LEU A 217 -5.58 26.05 3.08
CA LEU A 217 -5.51 25.13 4.22
C LEU A 217 -5.14 25.83 5.54
N TYR A 218 -4.48 26.97 5.46
CA TYR A 218 -4.03 27.75 6.63
C TYR A 218 -5.08 28.78 7.10
N ALA A 219 -6.31 28.72 6.58
CA ALA A 219 -7.39 29.59 7.01
C ALA A 219 -7.71 29.38 8.51
N PRO A 220 -8.00 30.47 9.25
CA PRO A 220 -8.37 30.34 10.65
C PRO A 220 -9.67 29.55 10.81
N HIS A 221 -9.79 28.77 11.89
CA HIS A 221 -10.96 27.93 12.21
C HIS A 221 -11.18 26.69 11.33
N LEU A 222 -10.25 26.39 10.40
CA LEU A 222 -10.33 25.16 9.62
C LEU A 222 -9.77 23.98 10.43
N GLU A 223 -10.62 22.95 10.63
CA GLU A 223 -10.25 21.73 11.34
C GLU A 223 -10.07 20.59 10.34
N PHE A 224 -8.97 19.83 10.49
CA PHE A 224 -8.71 18.64 9.67
C PHE A 224 -8.64 17.39 10.54
N PHE A 225 -9.16 16.31 9.99
CA PHE A 225 -9.06 14.99 10.59
C PHE A 225 -8.71 13.96 9.52
N GLY A 226 -7.88 12.99 9.87
CA GLY A 226 -7.43 11.99 8.92
C GLY A 226 -7.15 10.63 9.52
N ILE A 227 -6.81 9.71 8.63
CA ILE A 227 -6.47 8.34 8.94
C ILE A 227 -5.06 8.08 8.43
N HIS A 228 -4.17 7.66 9.33
CA HIS A 228 -2.85 7.13 8.98
C HIS A 228 -2.89 5.63 8.80
N ARG A 229 -2.06 5.11 7.87
CA ARG A 229 -1.69 3.69 7.73
C ARG A 229 -0.20 3.59 7.50
N ALA A 230 0.49 2.71 8.23
CA ALA A 230 1.94 2.53 8.14
C ALA A 230 2.71 3.89 8.13
N ASN A 231 2.36 4.79 9.06
CA ASN A 231 2.93 6.14 9.19
C ASN A 231 2.78 7.07 7.97
N ARG A 232 1.79 6.82 7.12
CA ARG A 232 1.42 7.68 5.99
C ARG A 232 -0.02 8.13 6.13
N LEU A 233 -0.29 9.41 5.90
CA LEU A 233 -1.66 9.90 5.78
C LEU A 233 -2.31 9.34 4.50
N VAL A 234 -3.45 8.65 4.64
CA VAL A 234 -4.13 7.97 3.50
C VAL A 234 -5.52 8.50 3.19
N ALA A 235 -6.13 9.20 4.15
CA ALA A 235 -7.42 9.84 3.97
C ALA A 235 -7.55 11.04 4.90
N VAL A 236 -8.25 12.09 4.45
CA VAL A 236 -8.50 13.32 5.19
C VAL A 236 -9.89 13.88 4.90
N ILE A 237 -10.41 14.65 5.85
CA ILE A 237 -11.61 15.46 5.73
C ILE A 237 -11.42 16.76 6.52
N GLY A 238 -11.97 17.87 6.00
CA GLY A 238 -11.92 19.18 6.63
C GLY A 238 -13.31 19.71 6.99
N LEU A 239 -13.38 20.51 8.06
CA LEU A 239 -14.58 21.20 8.53
C LEU A 239 -14.27 22.66 8.82
N GLU A 240 -15.10 23.55 8.28
CA GLU A 240 -15.02 24.99 8.50
C GLU A 240 -16.33 25.47 9.15
N PRO A 241 -16.38 25.65 10.49
CA PRO A 241 -17.59 25.91 11.24
C PRO A 241 -17.96 27.40 11.32
N TYR A 242 -19.28 27.67 11.35
CA TYR A 242 -19.88 29.00 11.47
C TYR A 242 -21.20 28.96 12.30
N ASP A 243 -21.13 29.27 13.59
CA ASP A 243 -22.27 29.22 14.51
C ASP A 243 -23.08 27.90 14.39
N SER A 244 -24.26 27.92 13.76
CA SER A 244 -25.14 26.77 13.59
C SER A 244 -24.96 26.02 12.26
N VAL A 245 -24.03 26.45 11.39
CA VAL A 245 -23.77 25.81 10.08
C VAL A 245 -22.29 25.54 9.89
N ALA A 246 -21.92 24.59 9.04
CA ALA A 246 -20.52 24.38 8.71
C ALA A 246 -20.32 23.91 7.26
N LEU A 247 -19.15 24.21 6.71
CA LEU A 247 -18.71 23.73 5.41
C LEU A 247 -17.84 22.48 5.58
N LEU A 248 -18.31 21.36 5.04
CA LEU A 248 -17.53 20.14 4.87
C LEU A 248 -16.72 20.24 3.57
N ARG A 249 -15.41 20.05 3.67
CA ARG A 249 -14.47 20.29 2.56
C ARG A 249 -13.28 19.33 2.63
N SER A 250 -12.44 19.37 1.60
CA SER A 250 -11.18 18.62 1.54
C SER A 250 -11.30 17.12 1.83
N LEU A 251 -12.45 16.49 1.51
CA LEU A 251 -12.59 15.04 1.63
C LEU A 251 -11.75 14.36 0.54
N ALA A 252 -10.68 13.68 0.95
CA ALA A 252 -9.79 12.96 0.06
C ALA A 252 -9.41 11.59 0.61
N VAL A 253 -9.25 10.64 -0.32
CA VAL A 253 -8.72 9.31 -0.06
C VAL A 253 -7.76 8.98 -1.18
N LEU A 254 -6.52 8.60 -0.82
CA LEU A 254 -5.52 8.19 -1.79
C LEU A 254 -6.05 7.08 -2.71
N PRO A 255 -5.71 7.09 -4.02
CA PRO A 255 -6.26 6.15 -5.01
C PRO A 255 -6.27 4.69 -4.56
N ASP A 256 -5.17 4.22 -3.95
CA ASP A 256 -4.97 2.84 -3.53
C ASP A 256 -5.87 2.41 -2.34
N TYR A 257 -6.42 3.38 -1.60
CA TYR A 257 -7.29 3.15 -0.44
C TYR A 257 -8.78 3.43 -0.75
N ARG A 258 -9.10 3.77 -2.00
CA ARG A 258 -10.49 3.98 -2.43
C ARG A 258 -11.26 2.67 -2.41
N SER A 259 -12.59 2.80 -2.30
CA SER A 259 -13.52 1.66 -2.22
C SER A 259 -13.34 0.76 -0.97
N LEU A 260 -12.56 1.20 0.02
CA LEU A 260 -12.43 0.55 1.34
C LEU A 260 -13.37 1.15 2.40
N GLY A 261 -14.16 2.16 2.06
CA GLY A 261 -15.10 2.79 3.00
C GLY A 261 -14.51 3.88 3.91
N LEU A 262 -13.21 4.24 3.75
CA LEU A 262 -12.56 5.31 4.54
C LEU A 262 -13.30 6.64 4.44
N ALA A 263 -13.71 7.05 3.23
CA ALA A 263 -14.47 8.29 3.04
C ALA A 263 -15.79 8.31 3.83
N ARG A 264 -16.52 7.17 3.85
CA ARG A 264 -17.78 7.05 4.61
C ARG A 264 -17.52 7.14 6.11
N LYS A 265 -16.44 6.50 6.59
CA LYS A 265 -16.02 6.56 8.00
C LYS A 265 -15.67 8.00 8.42
N LEU A 266 -14.90 8.72 7.59
CA LEU A 266 -14.54 10.12 7.83
C LEU A 266 -15.76 11.05 7.84
N VAL A 267 -16.68 10.90 6.88
CA VAL A 267 -17.90 11.73 6.85
C VAL A 267 -18.77 11.45 8.08
N SER A 268 -19.00 10.18 8.43
CA SER A 268 -19.78 9.84 9.64
C SER A 268 -19.16 10.38 10.92
N PHE A 269 -17.84 10.34 11.04
CA PHE A 269 -17.11 10.96 12.15
C PHE A 269 -17.34 12.48 12.16
N MET A 270 -17.17 13.14 11.01
CA MET A 270 -17.26 14.59 10.92
C MET A 270 -18.68 15.11 11.14
N GLU A 271 -19.71 14.38 10.70
CA GLU A 271 -21.11 14.66 11.02
C GLU A 271 -21.37 14.64 12.53
N THR A 272 -20.81 13.65 13.23
CA THR A 272 -20.93 13.54 14.69
C THR A 272 -20.17 14.66 15.39
N HIS A 273 -18.93 14.92 14.96
CA HIS A 273 -18.08 15.98 15.49
C HIS A 273 -18.73 17.36 15.33
N ALA A 274 -19.24 17.69 14.15
CA ALA A 274 -19.94 18.94 13.89
C ALA A 274 -21.21 19.08 14.76
N ALA A 275 -22.01 18.02 14.88
CA ALA A 275 -23.20 18.04 15.75
C ALA A 275 -22.86 18.29 17.22
N GLN A 276 -21.73 17.76 17.73
CA GLN A 276 -21.25 18.03 19.10
C GLN A 276 -20.84 19.50 19.30
N GLN A 277 -20.41 20.17 18.23
CA GLN A 277 -20.10 21.59 18.25
C GLN A 277 -21.33 22.49 18.07
N GLY A 278 -22.54 21.91 17.94
CA GLY A 278 -23.79 22.67 17.78
C GLY A 278 -24.13 23.02 16.33
N VAL A 279 -23.46 22.42 15.35
CA VAL A 279 -23.81 22.58 13.93
C VAL A 279 -25.12 21.84 13.64
N GLU A 280 -26.08 22.55 13.05
CA GLU A 280 -27.38 22.02 12.63
C GLU A 280 -27.39 21.63 11.15
N ASP A 281 -26.68 22.37 10.29
CA ASP A 281 -26.66 22.13 8.84
C ASP A 281 -25.22 22.07 8.29
N LEU A 282 -24.90 20.98 7.61
CA LEU A 282 -23.65 20.82 6.85
C LEU A 282 -23.88 21.15 5.39
N TYR A 283 -22.95 21.91 4.83
CA TYR A 283 -22.89 22.24 3.41
C TYR A 283 -21.60 21.73 2.79
N LEU A 284 -21.61 21.44 1.50
CA LEU A 284 -20.40 21.09 0.74
C LEU A 284 -20.51 21.46 -0.73
N LEU A 285 -19.35 21.64 -1.37
CA LEU A 285 -19.21 21.76 -2.81
C LEU A 285 -18.43 20.56 -3.35
N THR A 286 -18.88 20.00 -4.47
CA THR A 286 -18.14 18.92 -5.13
C THR A 286 -18.39 18.89 -6.63
N THR A 287 -17.34 18.58 -7.40
CA THR A 287 -17.41 18.36 -8.84
C THR A 287 -17.53 16.89 -9.22
N THR A 288 -16.98 15.99 -8.39
CA THR A 288 -16.83 14.56 -8.73
C THR A 288 -17.53 13.60 -7.75
N ALA A 289 -17.88 14.05 -6.54
CA ALA A 289 -18.37 13.17 -5.46
C ALA A 289 -19.87 13.36 -5.14
N SER A 290 -20.64 14.03 -6.01
CA SER A 290 -22.08 14.31 -5.75
C SER A 290 -22.87 13.04 -5.46
N ASN A 291 -22.70 11.97 -6.26
CA ASN A 291 -23.39 10.69 -6.02
C ASN A 291 -22.96 10.00 -4.72
N PHE A 292 -21.71 10.15 -4.30
CA PHE A 292 -21.21 9.61 -3.04
C PHE A 292 -21.92 10.27 -1.85
N PHE A 293 -21.96 11.60 -1.81
CA PHE A 293 -22.62 12.34 -0.73
C PHE A 293 -24.14 12.14 -0.73
N ARG A 294 -24.76 12.03 -1.90
CA ARG A 294 -26.19 11.66 -2.01
C ARG A 294 -26.50 10.29 -1.41
N SER A 295 -25.57 9.34 -1.48
CA SER A 295 -25.69 8.04 -0.80
C SER A 295 -25.52 8.12 0.73
N LEU A 296 -25.18 9.30 1.24
CA LEU A 296 -25.07 9.65 2.66
C LEU A 296 -26.17 10.64 3.08
N ASP A 297 -27.26 10.71 2.31
CA ASP A 297 -28.42 11.56 2.54
C ASP A 297 -28.18 13.08 2.41
N TYR A 298 -27.07 13.50 1.78
CA TYR A 298 -26.92 14.89 1.35
C TYR A 298 -27.82 15.18 0.15
N GLN A 299 -28.53 16.30 0.19
CA GLN A 299 -29.44 16.73 -0.86
C GLN A 299 -28.82 17.84 -1.70
N LEU A 300 -29.07 17.83 -3.01
CA LEU A 300 -28.74 18.97 -3.84
C LEU A 300 -29.55 20.18 -3.36
N THR A 301 -28.90 21.33 -3.26
CA THR A 301 -29.55 22.60 -2.92
C THR A 301 -29.10 23.71 -3.87
N ASP A 302 -29.84 24.81 -3.90
CA ASP A 302 -29.51 25.96 -4.71
C ASP A 302 -28.40 26.78 -4.04
N ARG A 303 -27.37 27.13 -4.81
CA ARG A 303 -26.29 28.03 -4.36
C ARG A 303 -26.84 29.39 -3.92
N GLY A 304 -27.92 29.87 -4.54
CA GLY A 304 -28.58 31.12 -4.13
C GLY A 304 -29.21 31.08 -2.73
N LEU A 305 -29.42 29.88 -2.17
CA LEU A 305 -29.95 29.67 -0.83
C LEU A 305 -28.86 29.34 0.21
N ALA A 306 -27.59 29.37 -0.18
CA ALA A 306 -26.49 29.16 0.76
C ALA A 306 -26.52 30.21 1.88
N PRO A 307 -26.30 29.83 3.16
CA PRO A 307 -26.15 30.80 4.23
C PRO A 307 -25.03 31.81 3.93
N VAL A 308 -25.18 33.06 4.37
CA VAL A 308 -24.20 34.14 4.12
C VAL A 308 -22.79 33.74 4.56
N ALA A 309 -22.68 33.05 5.71
CA ALA A 309 -21.40 32.54 6.21
C ALA A 309 -20.72 31.60 5.19
N ILE A 310 -21.48 30.69 4.57
CA ILE A 310 -20.98 29.74 3.57
C ILE A 310 -20.62 30.45 2.26
N GLN A 311 -21.37 31.47 1.85
CA GLN A 311 -21.11 32.24 0.62
C GLN A 311 -19.76 32.97 0.67
N HIS A 312 -19.30 33.37 1.86
CA HIS A 312 -18.04 34.08 2.05
C HIS A 312 -16.81 33.18 2.15
N THR A 313 -16.99 31.85 2.18
CA THR A 313 -15.86 30.90 2.19
C THR A 313 -15.05 30.98 0.89
N ALA A 314 -13.74 30.74 0.95
CA ALA A 314 -12.88 30.70 -0.25
C ALA A 314 -13.31 29.57 -1.22
N GLN A 315 -13.80 28.45 -0.66
CA GLN A 315 -14.35 27.32 -1.41
C GLN A 315 -15.58 27.69 -2.23
N PHE A 316 -16.49 28.48 -1.67
CA PHE A 316 -17.72 28.89 -2.37
C PHE A 316 -17.48 30.03 -3.36
N SER A 317 -16.60 30.97 -3.02
CA SER A 317 -16.39 32.23 -3.76
C SER A 317 -15.38 32.14 -4.91
N GLY A 318 -14.45 31.17 -4.92
CA GLY A 318 -13.44 31.11 -5.97
C GLY A 318 -12.74 29.77 -6.22
N LEU A 319 -12.53 28.92 -5.21
CA LEU A 319 -11.72 27.70 -5.36
C LEU A 319 -12.48 26.53 -6.02
N CYS A 320 -13.80 26.44 -5.80
CA CYS A 320 -14.63 25.50 -6.55
C CYS A 320 -15.26 26.20 -7.78
N PRO A 321 -15.26 25.57 -8.96
CA PRO A 321 -15.89 26.15 -10.14
C PRO A 321 -17.39 26.35 -9.91
N SER A 322 -18.01 27.31 -10.62
CA SER A 322 -19.45 27.56 -10.58
C SER A 322 -20.31 26.33 -10.95
N SER A 323 -19.72 25.37 -11.68
CA SER A 323 -20.31 24.09 -12.04
C SER A 323 -20.33 23.04 -10.91
N ALA A 324 -19.64 23.26 -9.78
CA ALA A 324 -19.64 22.30 -8.67
C ALA A 324 -21.06 22.18 -8.07
N SER A 325 -21.49 20.96 -7.79
CA SER A 325 -22.75 20.71 -7.10
C SER A 325 -22.66 21.24 -5.68
N PHE A 326 -23.70 21.96 -5.23
CA PHE A 326 -23.86 22.40 -3.85
C PHE A 326 -24.83 21.47 -3.14
N LEU A 327 -24.39 20.86 -2.05
CA LEU A 327 -25.19 19.90 -1.29
C LEU A 327 -25.29 20.31 0.17
N ALA A 328 -26.40 19.94 0.80
CA ALA A 328 -26.67 20.18 2.21
C ALA A 328 -27.20 18.93 2.91
N LYS A 329 -26.93 18.82 4.22
CA LYS A 329 -27.50 17.81 5.09
C LYS A 329 -27.79 18.43 6.45
N LYS A 330 -29.01 18.23 6.92
CA LYS A 330 -29.40 18.58 8.29
C LYS A 330 -28.91 17.50 9.25
N LEU A 331 -28.19 17.90 10.30
CA LEU A 331 -27.69 17.01 11.33
C LEU A 331 -28.78 16.75 12.39
N PRO A 332 -28.80 15.54 12.97
CA PRO A 332 -29.71 15.24 14.07
C PRO A 332 -29.30 16.03 15.32
N PHE A 333 -30.28 16.64 16.00
CA PHE A 333 -30.05 17.33 17.26
C PHE A 333 -29.59 16.32 18.32
N MET A 334 -28.36 16.43 18.81
CA MET A 334 -27.89 15.59 19.91
C MET A 334 -28.37 16.21 21.23
N GLN A 335 -29.27 15.51 21.93
CA GLN A 335 -29.59 15.85 23.31
C GLN A 335 -28.35 15.60 24.17
N ALA A 336 -27.93 16.63 24.90
CA ALA A 336 -26.78 16.62 25.80
C ALA A 336 -26.90 15.57 26.92
#